data_AF-A0A6F9X1J0-F1
#
_entry.id   AF-A0A6F9X1J0-F1
#
_cell.length_a   1.000
_cell.length_b   1.000
_cell.length_c   1.000
_cell.angle_alpha   90.00
_cell.angle_beta   90.00
_cell.angle_gamma   90.00
#
_symmetry.space_group_name_H-M   'P 1'
#
loop_
_entity.id
_entity.type
_entity.pdbx_description
1 polymer ?
#
loop_
_entity_poly.entity_id
_entity_poly.type
_entity_poly.pdbx_seq_one_letter_code
_entity_poly.pdbx_strand_id
1 'polypeptide(L)'
;MAEKGARAELMPLVRQKFIETGNLTLAAETYGVSRQTADAWKKRDGDEWDKARERKASFGIRMEALLERELTYAESRKPGAVEGGTLDNLSKLGALVVKFKNVESQGSGYDKAAVFLENIKWMISWLRENDPEGLKVLASDFDAMTMEFKSELMNGNA
;
A
#
# COMPACT_ATOMS: atom_id res chain seq x y z
N MET A 1 -16.68 -21.48 23.87
CA MET A 1 -17.84 -20.96 23.13
C MET A 1 -17.75 -19.46 22.77
N ALA A 2 -16.75 -18.70 23.23
CA ALA A 2 -16.58 -17.28 22.88
C ALA A 2 -15.89 -17.03 21.51
N GLU A 3 -15.11 -17.98 20.98
CA GLU A 3 -14.30 -17.77 19.77
C GLU A 3 -15.09 -17.63 18.46
N LYS A 4 -16.28 -18.26 18.33
CA LYS A 4 -17.06 -18.20 17.08
C LYS A 4 -17.75 -16.85 16.89
N GLY A 5 -18.26 -16.24 17.96
CA GLY A 5 -18.90 -14.92 17.91
C GLY A 5 -17.88 -13.81 17.64
N ALA A 6 -16.77 -13.81 18.39
CA ALA A 6 -15.68 -12.86 18.22
C ALA A 6 -15.06 -12.92 16.80
N ARG A 7 -14.95 -14.11 16.20
CA ARG A 7 -14.48 -14.25 14.81
C ARG A 7 -15.44 -13.60 13.81
N ALA A 8 -16.74 -13.83 13.92
CA ALA A 8 -17.71 -13.32 12.94
C ALA A 8 -17.73 -11.78 12.88
N GLU A 9 -17.50 -11.14 14.02
CA GLU A 9 -17.49 -9.67 14.14
C GLU A 9 -16.13 -9.06 13.83
N LEU A 10 -15.04 -9.62 14.36
CA LEU A 10 -13.71 -9.00 14.31
C LEU A 10 -12.91 -9.39 13.06
N MET A 11 -13.13 -10.59 12.50
CA MET A 11 -12.37 -11.05 11.34
C MET A 11 -12.53 -10.14 10.11
N PRO A 12 -13.75 -9.67 9.73
CA PRO A 12 -13.90 -8.76 8.60
C PRO A 12 -13.15 -7.44 8.80
N LEU A 13 -13.15 -6.92 10.03
CA LEU A 13 -12.48 -5.66 10.39
C LEU A 13 -10.96 -5.80 10.33
N VAL A 14 -10.42 -6.87 10.92
CA VAL A 14 -8.99 -7.20 10.86
C VAL A 14 -8.55 -7.44 9.41
N ARG A 15 -9.34 -8.18 8.62
CA ARG A 15 -9.07 -8.41 7.20
C ARG A 15 -9.01 -7.10 6.43
N GLN A 16 -9.98 -6.20 6.61
CA GLN A 16 -10.02 -4.91 5.93
C GLN A 16 -8.79 -4.06 6.26
N LYS A 17 -8.41 -4.00 7.54
CA LYS A 17 -7.22 -3.27 7.99
C LYS A 17 -5.92 -3.88 7.49
N PHE A 18 -5.86 -5.21 7.37
CA PHE A 18 -4.73 -5.89 6.72
C PHE A 18 -4.64 -5.55 5.23
N ILE A 19 -5.77 -5.52 4.50
CA ILE A 19 -5.84 -5.12 3.09
C ILE A 19 -5.37 -3.67 2.91
N GLU A 20 -5.67 -2.79 3.87
CA GLU A 20 -5.23 -1.39 3.88
C GLU A 20 -3.74 -1.21 4.16
N THR A 21 -3.22 -1.91 5.17
CA THR A 21 -1.89 -1.62 5.73
C THR A 21 -0.81 -2.62 5.30
N GLY A 22 -1.19 -3.81 4.85
CA GLY A 22 -0.28 -4.93 4.63
C GLY A 22 0.35 -5.50 5.90
N ASN A 23 0.03 -4.97 7.09
CA ASN A 23 0.62 -5.38 8.35
C ASN A 23 -0.41 -6.12 9.22
N LEU A 24 -0.24 -7.45 9.32
CA LEU A 24 -1.16 -8.30 10.09
C LEU A 24 -1.08 -8.03 11.60
N THR A 25 0.10 -7.65 12.10
CA THR A 25 0.30 -7.29 13.51
C THR A 25 -0.50 -6.03 13.85
N LEU A 26 -0.34 -4.97 13.05
CA LEU A 26 -1.07 -3.71 13.22
C LEU A 26 -2.58 -3.91 13.12
N ALA A 27 -3.04 -4.70 12.15
CA ALA A 27 -4.45 -5.02 11.98
C ALA A 27 -5.03 -5.77 13.18
N ALA A 28 -4.27 -6.69 13.77
CA ALA A 28 -4.71 -7.45 14.94
C ALA A 28 -4.76 -6.57 16.20
N GLU A 29 -3.72 -5.78 16.45
CA GLU A 29 -3.63 -4.85 17.59
C GLU A 29 -4.74 -3.79 17.56
N THR A 30 -5.05 -3.23 16.38
CA THR A 30 -6.11 -2.23 16.20
C THR A 30 -7.46 -2.69 16.74
N TYR A 31 -7.75 -3.99 16.66
CA TYR A 31 -9.03 -4.57 17.09
C TYR A 31 -8.91 -5.48 18.32
N GLY A 32 -7.79 -5.40 19.05
CA GLY A 32 -7.58 -6.18 20.28
C GLY A 32 -7.51 -7.69 20.05
N VAL A 33 -7.14 -8.13 18.86
CA VAL A 33 -6.97 -9.55 18.50
C VAL A 33 -5.49 -9.91 18.57
N SER A 34 -5.16 -11.11 19.06
CA SER A 34 -3.77 -11.57 19.05
C SER A 34 -3.29 -11.82 17.61
N ARG A 35 -2.01 -11.54 17.33
CA ARG A 35 -1.42 -11.86 16.01
C ARG A 35 -1.58 -13.33 15.63
N GLN A 36 -1.48 -14.25 16.59
CA GLN A 36 -1.64 -15.69 16.37
C GLN A 36 -3.08 -16.03 15.93
N THR A 37 -4.08 -15.38 16.54
CA THR A 37 -5.49 -15.54 16.16
C THR A 37 -5.74 -14.99 14.74
N ALA A 38 -5.19 -13.81 14.41
CA ALA A 38 -5.32 -13.23 13.08
C ALA A 38 -4.61 -14.08 11.99
N ASP A 39 -3.44 -14.65 12.30
CA ASP A 39 -2.71 -15.57 11.42
C ASP A 39 -3.49 -16.87 11.20
N ALA A 40 -4.10 -17.43 12.25
CA ALA A 40 -4.95 -18.61 12.14
C ALA A 40 -6.19 -18.36 11.26
N TRP A 41 -6.80 -17.17 11.34
CA TRP A 41 -7.90 -16.78 10.44
C TRP A 41 -7.43 -16.64 9.00
N LYS A 42 -6.32 -15.95 8.77
CA LYS A 42 -5.73 -15.76 7.44
C LYS A 42 -5.39 -17.10 6.79
N LYS A 43 -4.70 -18.00 7.51
CA LYS A 43 -4.34 -19.34 7.02
C LYS A 43 -5.56 -20.20 6.66
N ARG A 44 -6.66 -20.07 7.40
CA ARG A 44 -7.92 -20.78 7.10
C ARG A 44 -8.57 -20.28 5.82
N ASP A 45 -8.45 -18.99 5.52
CA ASP A 45 -8.95 -18.38 4.28
C ASP A 45 -7.94 -18.48 3.12
N GLY A 46 -6.77 -19.10 3.34
CA GLY A 46 -5.73 -19.29 2.34
C GLY A 46 -5.10 -17.97 1.88
N ASP A 47 -5.06 -17.76 0.57
CA ASP A 47 -4.44 -16.59 -0.07
C ASP A 47 -5.44 -15.45 -0.36
N GLU A 48 -6.70 -15.59 0.03
CA GLU A 48 -7.76 -14.62 -0.27
C GLU A 48 -7.54 -13.22 0.33
N TRP A 49 -6.81 -13.15 1.44
CA TRP A 49 -6.47 -11.88 2.07
C TRP A 49 -5.37 -11.15 1.29
N ASP A 50 -4.36 -11.90 0.85
CA ASP A 50 -3.24 -11.37 0.07
C ASP A 50 -3.70 -10.97 -1.34
N LYS A 51 -4.53 -11.80 -1.99
CA LYS A 51 -5.18 -11.46 -3.27
C LYS A 51 -6.04 -10.20 -3.15
N ALA A 52 -6.79 -10.04 -2.06
CA ALA A 52 -7.62 -8.84 -1.88
C ALA A 52 -6.75 -7.59 -1.68
N ARG A 53 -5.64 -7.70 -0.95
CA ARG A 53 -4.64 -6.63 -0.84
C ARG A 53 -4.04 -6.28 -2.19
N GLU A 54 -3.61 -7.27 -2.95
CA GLU A 54 -3.01 -7.09 -4.28
C GLU A 54 -4.01 -6.47 -5.27
N ARG A 55 -5.27 -6.90 -5.27
CA ARG A 55 -6.34 -6.30 -6.07
C ARG A 55 -6.57 -4.84 -5.71
N LYS A 56 -6.50 -4.47 -4.43
CA LYS A 56 -6.62 -3.08 -3.98
C LYS A 56 -5.41 -2.25 -4.40
N ALA A 57 -4.20 -2.78 -4.24
CA ALA A 57 -2.96 -2.11 -4.65
C ALA A 57 -2.87 -1.91 -6.17
N SER A 58 -3.35 -2.87 -6.95
CA SER A 58 -3.37 -2.79 -8.42
C SER A 58 -4.61 -2.07 -8.99
N PHE A 59 -5.57 -1.68 -8.15
CA PHE A 59 -6.82 -1.06 -8.60
C PHE A 59 -6.57 0.31 -9.24
N GLY A 60 -5.73 1.16 -8.64
CA GLY A 60 -5.37 2.47 -9.17
C GLY A 60 -4.77 2.37 -10.57
N ILE A 61 -3.73 1.54 -10.72
CA ILE A 61 -3.06 1.26 -11.99
C ILE A 61 -4.04 0.75 -13.05
N ARG A 62 -4.97 -0.14 -12.68
CA ARG A 62 -5.99 -0.66 -13.60
C ARG A 62 -6.96 0.43 -14.06
N MET A 63 -7.36 1.32 -13.16
CA MET A 63 -8.25 2.43 -13.48
C MET A 63 -7.56 3.47 -14.38
N GLU A 64 -6.28 3.74 -14.15
CA GLU A 64 -5.46 4.59 -15.03
C GLU A 64 -5.32 3.98 -16.42
N ALA A 65 -4.98 2.70 -16.52
CA ALA A 65 -4.86 2.00 -17.80
C ALA A 65 -6.19 1.98 -18.58
N LEU A 66 -7.33 1.85 -17.88
CA LEU A 66 -8.65 1.96 -18.50
C LEU A 66 -8.93 3.39 -18.99
N LEU A 67 -8.60 4.41 -18.21
CA LEU A 67 -8.76 5.81 -18.60
C LEU A 67 -7.90 6.14 -19.83
N GLU A 68 -6.64 5.74 -19.84
CA GLU A 68 -5.70 5.95 -20.96
C GLU A 68 -6.17 5.26 -22.24
N ARG A 69 -6.69 4.03 -22.13
CA ARG A 69 -7.30 3.32 -23.26
C ARG A 69 -8.50 4.06 -23.83
N GLU A 70 -9.41 4.54 -22.98
CA GLU A 70 -10.61 5.27 -23.44
C GLU A 70 -10.25 6.65 -24.02
N LEU A 71 -9.24 7.33 -23.47
CA LEU A 71 -8.71 8.58 -24.02
C LEU A 71 -8.10 8.35 -25.40
N THR A 72 -7.25 7.33 -25.54
CA THR A 72 -6.65 6.95 -26.83
C THR A 72 -7.72 6.62 -27.87
N TYR A 73 -8.77 5.90 -27.45
CA TYR A 73 -9.91 5.59 -28.31
C TYR A 73 -10.65 6.87 -28.77
N ALA A 74 -10.91 7.81 -27.88
CA ALA A 74 -11.56 9.08 -28.21
C ALA A 74 -10.67 9.98 -29.09
N GLU A 75 -9.36 10.02 -28.85
CA GLU A 75 -8.38 10.80 -29.63
C GLU A 75 -8.18 10.27 -31.05
N SER A 76 -8.30 8.95 -31.24
CA SER A 76 -8.20 8.30 -32.55
C SER A 76 -9.39 8.61 -33.49
N ARG A 77 -10.46 9.22 -32.96
CA ARG A 77 -11.68 9.53 -33.70
C ARG A 77 -11.61 10.93 -34.31
N LYS A 78 -12.33 11.13 -35.41
CA LYS A 78 -12.49 12.46 -36.00
C LYS A 78 -13.21 13.39 -35.02
N PRO A 79 -12.87 14.69 -34.97
CA PRO A 79 -13.61 15.68 -34.19
C PRO A 79 -15.11 15.61 -34.48
N GLY A 80 -15.95 15.49 -33.44
CA GLY A 80 -17.39 15.34 -33.56
C GLY A 80 -17.91 13.91 -33.79
N ALA A 81 -17.03 12.91 -33.94
CA ALA A 81 -17.42 11.50 -34.06
C ALA A 81 -17.41 10.73 -32.72
N VAL A 82 -17.14 11.42 -31.61
CA VAL A 82 -17.19 10.88 -30.25
C VAL A 82 -18.60 11.08 -29.70
N GLU A 83 -19.25 10.00 -29.30
CA GLU A 83 -20.60 10.04 -28.73
C GLU A 83 -20.59 10.66 -27.32
N GLY A 84 -21.66 11.38 -26.97
CA GLY A 84 -21.79 12.02 -25.65
C GLY A 84 -21.67 11.05 -24.47
N GLY A 85 -22.09 9.78 -24.66
CA GLY A 85 -21.91 8.72 -23.65
C GLY A 85 -20.44 8.34 -23.41
N THR A 86 -19.60 8.42 -24.44
CA THR A 86 -18.14 8.18 -24.29
C THR A 86 -17.49 9.29 -23.49
N LEU A 87 -17.88 10.55 -23.72
CA LEU A 87 -17.36 11.70 -22.97
C LEU A 87 -17.80 11.68 -21.49
N ASP A 88 -19.04 11.27 -21.22
CA ASP A 88 -19.55 11.07 -19.86
C ASP A 88 -18.83 9.94 -19.13
N ASN A 89 -18.59 8.81 -19.80
CA ASN A 89 -17.82 7.70 -19.24
C ASN A 89 -16.36 8.11 -18.94
N LEU A 90 -15.72 8.86 -19.84
CA LEU A 90 -14.38 9.42 -19.63
C LEU A 90 -14.33 10.36 -18.43
N SER A 91 -15.32 11.25 -18.29
CA SER A 91 -15.41 12.15 -17.14
C SER A 91 -15.57 11.38 -15.82
N LYS A 92 -16.42 10.36 -15.80
CA LYS A 92 -16.64 9.50 -14.62
C LYS A 92 -15.40 8.68 -14.27
N LEU A 93 -14.72 8.10 -15.26
CA LEU A 93 -13.47 7.37 -15.06
C LEU A 93 -12.37 8.31 -14.55
N GLY A 94 -12.25 9.51 -15.12
CA GLY A 94 -11.33 10.55 -14.65
C GLY A 94 -11.59 10.95 -13.19
N ALA A 95 -12.85 11.18 -12.82
CA ALA A 95 -13.23 11.49 -11.45
C ALA A 95 -12.90 10.35 -10.46
N LEU A 96 -13.09 9.09 -10.86
CA LEU A 96 -12.72 7.92 -10.06
C LEU A 96 -11.21 7.80 -9.88
N VAL A 97 -10.42 8.03 -10.93
CA VAL A 97 -8.95 8.03 -10.86
C VAL A 97 -8.46 9.14 -9.93
N VAL A 98 -8.97 10.37 -10.05
CA VAL A 98 -8.61 11.49 -9.16
C VAL A 98 -8.99 11.19 -7.71
N LYS A 99 -10.18 10.65 -7.46
CA LYS A 99 -10.60 10.25 -6.11
C LYS A 99 -9.69 9.18 -5.53
N PHE A 100 -9.29 8.19 -6.35
CA PHE A 100 -8.41 7.12 -5.90
C PHE A 100 -7.01 7.64 -5.59
N LYS A 101 -6.43 8.47 -6.47
CA LYS A 101 -5.15 9.16 -6.23
C LYS A 101 -5.18 10.01 -4.99
N ASN A 102 -6.28 10.73 -4.74
CA ASN A 102 -6.45 11.53 -3.54
C ASN A 102 -6.55 10.66 -2.28
N VAL A 103 -7.17 9.48 -2.35
CA VAL A 103 -7.23 8.53 -1.23
C VAL A 103 -5.87 7.86 -1.01
N GLU A 104 -5.12 7.55 -2.06
CA GLU A 104 -3.74 7.04 -1.97
C GLU A 104 -2.77 8.10 -1.43
N SER A 105 -2.88 9.35 -1.89
CA SER A 105 -2.05 10.46 -1.43
C SER A 105 -2.40 10.93 -0.02
N GLN A 106 -3.66 10.78 0.39
CA GLN A 106 -4.11 10.96 1.78
C GLN A 106 -3.77 9.77 2.68
N GLY A 107 -3.17 8.70 2.14
CA GLY A 107 -2.48 7.61 2.82
C GLY A 107 -3.00 7.28 4.21
N SER A 108 -3.83 6.23 4.34
CA SER A 108 -4.07 5.60 5.63
C SER A 108 -2.74 5.09 6.23
N GLY A 109 -2.08 5.91 7.04
CA GLY A 109 -1.08 5.50 8.04
C GLY A 109 0.14 4.73 7.55
N TYR A 110 0.64 4.95 6.34
CA TYR A 110 1.99 4.48 5.98
C TYR A 110 3.01 5.47 6.51
N ASP A 111 3.40 5.27 7.77
CA ASP A 111 4.50 6.03 8.36
C ASP A 111 5.81 5.53 7.74
N LYS A 112 6.17 6.14 6.60
CA LYS A 112 7.43 5.90 5.89
C LYS A 112 8.62 5.98 6.83
N ALA A 113 8.59 6.88 7.82
CA ALA A 113 9.65 7.02 8.80
C ALA A 113 9.70 5.84 9.76
N ALA A 114 8.54 5.37 10.26
CA ALA A 114 8.48 4.18 11.11
C ALA A 114 8.99 2.92 10.39
N VAL A 115 8.60 2.69 9.15
CA VAL A 115 9.02 1.52 8.34
C VAL A 115 10.51 1.60 8.01
N PHE A 116 11.01 2.79 7.65
CA PHE A 116 12.44 3.01 7.44
C PHE A 116 13.25 2.70 8.71
N LEU A 117 12.81 3.21 9.87
CA LEU A 117 13.44 2.95 11.15
C LEU A 117 13.41 1.46 11.54
N GLU A 118 12.33 0.74 11.25
CA GLU A 118 12.22 -0.70 11.49
C GLU A 118 13.21 -1.49 10.64
N ASN A 119 13.32 -1.16 9.35
CA ASN A 119 14.26 -1.80 8.42
C ASN A 119 15.72 -1.54 8.81
N ILE A 120 16.06 -0.32 9.23
CA ILE A 120 17.41 0.01 9.69
C ILE A 120 17.74 -0.74 10.99
N LYS A 121 16.81 -0.82 11.94
CA LYS A 121 17.00 -1.60 13.17
C LYS A 121 17.24 -3.08 12.88
N TRP A 122 16.47 -3.64 11.94
CA TRP A 122 16.66 -5.02 11.51
C TRP A 122 18.03 -5.23 10.86
N MET A 123 18.43 -4.38 9.91
CA MET A 123 19.75 -4.44 9.27
C MET A 123 20.89 -4.35 10.28
N ILE A 124 20.82 -3.42 11.23
CA ILE A 124 21.83 -3.27 12.29
C ILE A 124 21.92 -4.54 13.14
N SER A 125 20.79 -5.14 13.50
CA SER A 125 20.76 -6.39 14.28
C SER A 125 21.40 -7.53 13.51
N TRP A 126 21.06 -7.67 12.22
CA TRP A 126 21.59 -8.73 11.38
C TRP A 126 23.10 -8.57 11.13
N LEU A 127 23.56 -7.36 10.79
CA LEU A 127 24.98 -7.06 10.57
C LEU A 127 25.80 -7.25 11.84
N ARG A 128 25.27 -6.86 13.02
CA ARG A 128 25.95 -7.09 14.30
C ARG A 128 26.27 -8.57 14.54
N GLU A 129 25.39 -9.46 14.11
CA GLU A 129 25.52 -10.91 14.33
C GLU A 129 26.30 -11.61 13.22
N ASN A 130 26.22 -11.13 11.98
CA ASN A 130 26.71 -11.84 10.79
C ASN A 130 27.86 -11.14 10.06
N ASP A 131 27.95 -9.80 10.13
CA ASP A 131 29.01 -9.02 9.48
C ASP A 131 29.31 -7.69 10.23
N PRO A 132 30.14 -7.75 11.29
CA PRO A 132 30.46 -6.58 12.11
C PRO A 132 31.27 -5.50 11.38
N GLU A 133 31.98 -5.83 10.30
CA GLU A 133 32.67 -4.85 9.46
C GLU A 133 31.66 -4.10 8.57
N GLY A 134 30.70 -4.81 7.98
CA GLY A 134 29.59 -4.18 7.26
C GLY A 134 28.79 -3.19 8.11
N LEU A 135 28.67 -3.44 9.42
CA LEU A 135 28.06 -2.50 10.36
C LEU A 135 28.87 -1.21 10.55
N LYS A 136 30.22 -1.28 10.53
CA LYS A 136 31.08 -0.09 10.66
C LYS A 136 31.00 0.79 9.42
N VAL A 137 30.97 0.19 8.24
CA VAL A 137 30.79 0.91 6.97
C VAL A 137 29.41 1.57 6.91
N LEU A 138 28.36 0.85 7.32
CA LEU A 138 27.02 1.44 7.42
C LEU A 138 27.01 2.66 8.36
N ALA A 139 27.73 2.59 9.48
CA ALA A 139 27.81 3.67 10.46
C ALA A 139 28.61 4.88 9.94
N SER A 140 29.69 4.66 9.17
CA SER A 140 30.48 5.75 8.58
C SER A 140 29.72 6.53 7.52
N ASP A 141 28.87 5.84 6.76
CA ASP A 141 28.20 6.41 5.59
C ASP A 141 26.79 6.94 5.91
N PHE A 142 26.31 6.69 7.13
CA PHE A 142 24.94 7.01 7.55
C PHE A 142 24.60 8.50 7.42
N ASP A 143 25.51 9.38 7.81
CA ASP A 143 25.32 10.83 7.75
C ASP A 143 25.27 11.33 6.30
N ALA A 144 26.06 10.74 5.41
CA ALA A 144 26.05 11.07 3.98
C ALA A 144 24.73 10.61 3.33
N MET A 145 24.30 9.37 3.59
CA MET A 145 23.04 8.82 3.10
C MET A 145 21.83 9.63 3.57
N THR A 146 21.81 10.08 4.82
CA THR A 146 20.71 10.88 5.35
C THR A 146 20.69 12.31 4.80
N MET A 147 21.85 12.89 4.46
CA MET A 147 21.91 14.17 3.75
C MET A 147 21.42 14.06 2.30
N GLU A 148 21.79 13.00 1.59
CA GLU A 148 21.33 12.73 0.24
C GLU A 148 19.80 12.52 0.21
N PHE A 149 19.27 11.69 1.11
CA PHE A 149 17.83 11.47 1.25
C PHE A 149 17.04 12.76 1.56
N LYS A 150 17.57 13.63 2.43
CA LYS A 150 16.96 14.95 2.71
C LYS A 150 16.99 15.86 1.48
N SER A 151 18.06 15.82 0.69
CA SER A 151 18.17 16.58 -0.56
C SER A 151 17.13 16.12 -1.58
N GLU A 152 16.93 14.81 -1.75
CA GLU A 152 15.92 14.26 -2.66
C GLU A 152 14.48 14.62 -2.26
N LEU A 153 14.17 14.54 -0.96
CA LEU A 153 12.84 14.93 -0.45
C LEU A 153 12.56 16.43 -0.57
N MET A 154 13.57 17.28 -0.39
CA MET A 154 13.42 18.74 -0.47
C MET A 154 13.36 19.25 -1.93
N ASN A 155 13.87 18.48 -2.89
CA ASN A 155 13.89 18.85 -4.31
C ASN A 155 12.66 18.36 -5.11
N GLY A 156 11.65 17.79 -4.44
CA GLY A 156 10.30 17.68 -5.01
C GLY A 156 10.12 16.73 -6.20
N ASN A 157 10.94 15.69 -6.32
CA ASN A 157 10.70 14.58 -7.27
C ASN A 157 10.23 13.33 -6.50
N ALA A 158 8.99 13.37 -5.99
CA ALA A 158 8.28 12.20 -5.47
C ALA A 158 6.80 12.26 -5.85
#